data_AF-A0A1Y4CKI9-F1
#
_entry.id   AF-A0A1Y4CKI9-F1
#
_cell.length_a   1.000
_cell.length_b   1.000
_cell.length_c   1.000
_cell.angle_alpha   90.00
_cell.angle_beta   90.00
_cell.angle_gamma   90.00
#
_symmetry.space_group_name_H-M   'P 1'
#
loop_
_entity.id
_entity.type
_entity.pdbx_description
1 polymer ?
#
loop_
_entity_poly.entity_id
_entity_poly.type
_entity_poly.pdbx_seq_one_letter_code
_entity_poly.pdbx_strand_id
1 'polypeptide(L)'
;MNTTMKNSSNKTKNSHDLSYLLRHDRTCKLETGGWRSVENLVHEQGFTFEQLCDFVDNDSKGRFEFNDDKTKIRAIYGHSVQVDMDYSCCTPPEILYHGTSMNADVSILDNGIIPRSRNYVHLTNDNDAALETGARHGAPVTLRIKALEMFNAGYEFYNPAKGIWLVKEVPRKFIDSYYYPSDSLGEKSLNHKLIKVVCDSDDVISELKRDNTVSPLCDIVHLKDTSLSIHTLEEYFSTQIYIIAMAGERNCDDNHVRQIVKLKEYTDDIILIAPEIIGEVTSIQATTTNEIHSILFSLCLLLGYNQPMRLGLKDITTFLFATNGELKVVQAALDTDFDTTGLCGNLKTELKDRHESFKSCMIHVSLPGGHQVDMRHIMLLEDTIRGMIPGIQCCLCTSVNMSGDRNIHISILLH
;
A
#
# COMPACT_ATOMS: atom_id res chain seq x y z
N MET A 1 52.54 -15.60 -40.88
CA MET A 1 51.13 -15.45 -40.47
C MET A 1 50.87 -16.42 -39.32
N ASN A 2 51.11 -15.99 -38.09
CA ASN A 2 50.74 -16.74 -36.88
C ASN A 2 49.51 -16.06 -36.31
N THR A 3 48.36 -16.70 -36.46
CA THR A 3 47.10 -16.23 -35.86
C THR A 3 47.02 -16.82 -34.46
N THR A 4 47.34 -15.99 -33.48
CA THR A 4 47.17 -16.29 -32.06
C THR A 4 45.68 -16.47 -31.76
N MET A 5 45.27 -17.69 -31.45
CA MET A 5 43.97 -17.97 -30.84
C MET A 5 43.91 -17.25 -29.48
N LYS A 6 42.91 -16.38 -29.32
CA LYS A 6 42.59 -15.74 -28.04
C LYS A 6 42.14 -16.81 -27.05
N ASN A 7 42.93 -17.02 -26.00
CA ASN A 7 42.50 -17.66 -24.76
C ASN A 7 41.28 -16.90 -24.22
N SER A 8 40.11 -17.55 -24.22
CA SER A 8 38.96 -17.09 -23.44
C SER A 8 39.23 -17.31 -21.97
N SER A 9 39.00 -16.28 -21.17
CA SER A 9 39.17 -16.25 -19.71
C SER A 9 38.48 -17.42 -19.00
N ASN A 10 39.27 -18.21 -18.25
CA ASN A 10 38.79 -19.32 -17.43
C ASN A 10 38.09 -18.74 -16.17
N LYS A 11 36.80 -18.44 -16.29
CA LYS A 11 35.99 -17.92 -15.19
C LYS A 11 35.51 -19.08 -14.33
N THR A 12 35.88 -19.12 -13.04
CA THR A 12 35.44 -20.17 -12.10
C THR A 12 33.91 -20.20 -12.02
N LYS A 13 33.31 -21.35 -12.36
CA LYS A 13 31.87 -21.59 -12.31
C LYS A 13 31.39 -21.66 -10.86
N ASN A 14 30.16 -21.21 -10.60
CA ASN A 14 29.56 -21.26 -9.27
C ASN A 14 28.19 -21.97 -9.27
N SER A 15 27.59 -22.14 -8.09
CA SER A 15 26.28 -22.78 -7.93
C SER A 15 25.11 -21.99 -8.56
N HIS A 16 25.30 -20.69 -8.82
CA HIS A 16 24.33 -19.89 -9.58
C HIS A 16 24.36 -20.25 -11.07
N ASP A 17 25.54 -20.48 -11.66
CA ASP A 17 25.67 -20.97 -13.04
C ASP A 17 25.01 -22.34 -13.19
N LEU A 18 25.22 -23.25 -12.23
CA LEU A 18 24.57 -24.56 -12.21
C LEU A 18 23.04 -24.43 -12.08
N SER A 19 22.55 -23.56 -11.19
CA SER A 19 21.11 -23.29 -11.04
C SER A 19 20.49 -22.82 -12.36
N TYR A 20 21.18 -21.96 -13.11
CA TYR A 20 20.69 -21.49 -14.41
C TYR A 20 20.56 -22.65 -15.40
N LEU A 21 21.61 -23.46 -15.55
CA LEU A 21 21.66 -24.59 -16.48
C LEU A 21 20.64 -25.68 -16.16
N LEU A 22 20.27 -25.86 -14.89
CA LEU A 22 19.32 -26.88 -14.45
C LEU A 22 17.87 -26.37 -14.34
N ARG A 23 17.61 -25.07 -14.43
CA ARG A 23 16.26 -24.50 -14.22
C ARG A 23 15.72 -23.66 -15.38
N HIS A 24 16.63 -23.05 -16.15
CA HIS A 24 16.31 -21.95 -17.05
C HIS A 24 16.83 -22.13 -18.47
N ASP A 25 17.88 -22.92 -18.65
CA ASP A 25 18.51 -23.17 -19.95
C ASP A 25 17.51 -23.82 -20.92
N ARG A 26 17.16 -23.07 -21.98
CA ARG A 26 16.26 -23.52 -23.05
C ARG A 26 17.01 -24.20 -24.21
N THR A 27 18.34 -24.16 -24.20
CA THR A 27 19.17 -24.70 -25.28
C THR A 27 19.38 -26.20 -25.14
N CYS A 28 19.37 -26.70 -23.90
CA CYS A 28 19.48 -28.12 -23.59
C CYS A 28 18.19 -28.57 -22.89
N LYS A 29 17.50 -29.57 -23.46
CA LYS A 29 16.30 -30.13 -22.83
C LYS A 29 16.69 -31.00 -21.66
N LEU A 30 16.05 -30.76 -20.51
CA LEU A 30 16.11 -31.67 -19.37
C LEU A 30 15.31 -32.94 -19.67
N GLU A 31 15.78 -34.07 -19.17
CA GLU A 31 15.05 -35.32 -19.20
C GLU A 31 13.87 -35.29 -18.20
N THR A 32 12.96 -36.25 -18.31
CA THR A 32 11.91 -36.49 -17.29
C THR A 32 12.56 -36.60 -15.91
N GLY A 33 11.95 -35.98 -14.90
CA GLY A 33 12.51 -35.82 -13.56
C GLY A 33 13.47 -34.63 -13.43
N GLY A 34 13.75 -33.86 -14.49
CA GLY A 34 14.67 -32.71 -14.43
C GLY A 34 16.15 -33.05 -14.58
N TRP A 35 16.47 -34.29 -15.00
CA TRP A 35 17.84 -34.77 -15.06
C TRP A 35 18.63 -34.18 -16.22
N ARG A 36 19.92 -33.94 -15.96
CA ARG A 36 20.93 -33.58 -16.97
C ARG A 36 22.19 -34.41 -16.75
N SER A 37 22.84 -34.79 -17.86
CA SER A 37 24.10 -35.53 -17.82
C SER A 37 25.22 -34.73 -17.16
N VAL A 38 25.93 -35.36 -16.21
CA VAL A 38 27.12 -34.80 -15.56
C VAL A 38 28.26 -34.66 -16.55
N GLU A 39 28.42 -35.63 -17.46
CA GLU A 39 29.41 -35.58 -18.54
C GLU A 39 29.19 -34.35 -19.43
N ASN A 40 27.95 -34.05 -19.80
CA ASN A 40 27.61 -32.84 -20.57
C ASN A 40 28.04 -31.56 -19.84
N LEU A 41 27.78 -31.47 -18.52
CA LEU A 41 28.18 -30.29 -17.73
C LEU A 41 29.69 -30.15 -17.59
N VAL A 42 30.42 -31.26 -17.47
CA VAL A 42 31.88 -31.25 -17.35
C VAL A 42 32.54 -30.87 -18.67
N HIS A 43 32.17 -31.54 -19.76
CA HIS A 43 32.84 -31.39 -21.04
C HIS A 43 32.40 -30.14 -21.83
N GLU A 44 31.12 -29.78 -21.77
CA GLU A 44 30.59 -28.68 -22.60
C GLU A 44 30.43 -27.37 -21.83
N GLN A 45 30.17 -27.43 -20.52
CA GLN A 45 29.89 -26.25 -19.70
C GLN A 45 31.06 -25.84 -18.80
N GLY A 46 32.11 -26.68 -18.72
CA GLY A 46 33.38 -26.39 -18.03
C GLY A 46 33.31 -26.48 -16.51
N PHE A 47 32.41 -27.30 -15.96
CA PHE A 47 32.43 -27.70 -14.55
C PHE A 47 33.45 -28.83 -14.32
N THR A 48 33.95 -29.00 -13.10
CA THR A 48 34.58 -30.26 -12.69
C THR A 48 33.60 -31.11 -11.90
N PHE A 49 33.83 -32.43 -11.86
CA PHE A 49 32.99 -33.33 -11.07
C PHE A 49 33.04 -32.98 -9.57
N GLU A 50 34.22 -32.63 -9.07
CA GLU A 50 34.42 -32.19 -7.69
C GLU A 50 33.61 -30.95 -7.37
N GLN A 51 33.59 -29.95 -8.28
CA GLN A 51 32.75 -28.75 -8.11
C GLN A 51 31.26 -29.10 -8.00
N LEU A 52 30.77 -30.03 -8.83
CA LEU A 52 29.37 -30.45 -8.77
C LEU A 52 29.06 -31.19 -7.46
N CYS A 53 29.99 -32.00 -6.96
CA CYS A 53 29.85 -32.66 -5.66
C CYS A 53 29.83 -31.64 -4.52
N ASP A 54 30.77 -30.70 -4.51
CA ASP A 54 30.82 -29.61 -3.53
C ASP A 54 29.52 -28.79 -3.52
N PHE A 55 28.93 -28.53 -4.69
CA PHE A 55 27.66 -27.80 -4.78
C PHE A 55 26.47 -28.58 -4.23
N VAL A 56 26.43 -29.92 -4.38
CA VAL A 56 25.37 -30.75 -3.81
C VAL A 56 25.57 -30.92 -2.30
N ASP A 57 26.79 -31.24 -1.86
CA ASP A 57 27.09 -31.53 -0.46
C ASP A 57 26.97 -30.30 0.46
N ASN A 58 27.22 -29.09 -0.06
CA ASN A 58 27.14 -27.84 0.70
C ASN A 58 25.83 -27.06 0.47
N ASP A 59 24.83 -27.65 -0.19
CA ASP A 59 23.56 -26.96 -0.43
C ASP A 59 22.60 -27.04 0.76
N SER A 60 22.72 -26.05 1.63
CA SER A 60 21.83 -25.90 2.80
C SER A 60 20.34 -25.80 2.47
N LYS A 61 19.97 -25.53 1.21
CA LYS A 61 18.57 -25.38 0.75
C LYS A 61 18.08 -26.56 -0.10
N GLY A 62 18.88 -27.63 -0.23
CA GLY A 62 18.47 -28.88 -0.91
C GLY A 62 17.94 -28.66 -2.32
N ARG A 63 18.64 -27.86 -3.13
CA ARG A 63 18.28 -27.50 -4.51
C ARG A 63 18.75 -28.53 -5.52
N PHE A 64 19.82 -29.26 -5.24
CA PHE A 64 20.47 -30.15 -6.19
C PHE A 64 20.57 -31.56 -5.64
N GLU A 65 20.49 -32.53 -6.54
CA GLU A 65 20.81 -33.92 -6.22
C GLU A 65 21.37 -34.66 -7.43
N PHE A 66 22.16 -35.69 -7.13
CA PHE A 66 22.59 -36.69 -8.10
C PHE A 66 21.61 -37.87 -8.12
N ASN A 67 21.59 -38.59 -9.23
CA ASN A 67 21.06 -39.95 -9.24
C ASN A 67 22.05 -40.93 -8.56
N ASP A 68 21.63 -42.18 -8.35
CA ASP A 68 22.37 -43.16 -7.54
C ASP A 68 23.83 -43.38 -7.94
N ASP A 69 24.13 -43.37 -9.25
CA ASP A 69 25.49 -43.57 -9.79
C ASP A 69 26.23 -42.27 -10.10
N LYS A 70 25.66 -41.11 -9.75
CA LYS A 70 26.17 -39.76 -10.02
C LYS A 70 26.47 -39.47 -11.50
N THR A 71 25.84 -40.18 -12.43
CA THR A 71 25.95 -39.89 -13.87
C THR A 71 25.05 -38.73 -14.31
N LYS A 72 24.02 -38.42 -13.51
CA LYS A 72 23.05 -37.35 -13.75
C LYS A 72 22.87 -36.48 -12.52
N ILE A 73 22.62 -35.19 -12.75
CA ILE A 73 22.32 -34.19 -11.73
C ILE A 73 21.06 -33.42 -12.11
N ARG A 74 20.25 -33.02 -11.12
CA ARG A 74 19.06 -32.19 -11.33
C ARG A 74 18.94 -31.08 -10.30
N ALA A 75 18.16 -30.06 -10.65
CA ALA A 75 17.58 -29.18 -9.63
C ALA A 75 16.26 -29.80 -9.14
N ILE A 76 16.00 -29.79 -7.84
CA ILE A 76 14.79 -30.43 -7.26
C ILE A 76 13.56 -29.53 -7.38
N TYR A 77 13.73 -28.22 -7.49
CA TYR A 77 12.63 -27.26 -7.65
C TYR A 77 13.08 -25.99 -8.38
N GLY A 78 12.10 -25.14 -8.72
CA GLY A 78 12.35 -23.81 -9.27
C GLY A 78 12.57 -23.78 -10.78
N HIS A 79 12.01 -24.70 -11.56
CA HIS A 79 12.13 -24.68 -13.02
C HIS A 79 11.27 -23.56 -13.64
N SER A 80 11.79 -22.91 -14.68
CA SER A 80 11.01 -22.06 -15.61
C SER A 80 10.87 -22.68 -16.99
N VAL A 81 11.63 -23.75 -17.26
CA VAL A 81 11.49 -24.57 -18.45
C VAL A 81 10.45 -25.64 -18.19
N GLN A 82 9.65 -25.97 -19.19
CA GLN A 82 8.65 -27.01 -19.06
C GLN A 82 9.35 -28.37 -18.95
N VAL A 83 9.24 -28.98 -17.76
CA VAL A 83 9.79 -30.30 -17.45
C VAL A 83 8.85 -30.99 -16.48
N ASP A 84 8.60 -32.27 -16.72
CA ASP A 84 7.90 -33.12 -15.76
C ASP A 84 8.90 -33.54 -14.69
N MET A 85 8.62 -33.18 -13.43
CA MET A 85 9.51 -33.45 -12.31
C MET A 85 9.14 -34.74 -11.56
N ASP A 86 8.09 -35.44 -12.00
CA ASP A 86 7.55 -36.64 -11.35
C ASP A 86 7.24 -36.43 -9.86
N TYR A 87 6.75 -35.24 -9.49
CA TYR A 87 6.40 -34.96 -8.10
C TYR A 87 5.21 -35.80 -7.65
N SER A 88 5.34 -36.42 -6.47
CA SER A 88 4.21 -37.07 -5.80
C SER A 88 3.40 -36.06 -5.01
N CYS A 89 2.08 -36.03 -5.23
CA CYS A 89 1.16 -35.19 -4.46
C CYS A 89 1.17 -35.61 -2.98
N CYS A 90 1.18 -34.63 -2.08
CA CYS A 90 1.16 -34.86 -0.63
C CYS A 90 0.30 -33.84 0.11
N THR A 91 -0.22 -34.23 1.28
CA THR A 91 -1.03 -33.36 2.12
C THR A 91 -0.16 -32.26 2.76
N PRO A 92 -0.49 -30.97 2.58
CA PRO A 92 0.24 -29.88 3.20
C PRO A 92 -0.11 -29.72 4.70
N PRO A 93 0.69 -28.95 5.45
CA PRO A 93 0.30 -28.45 6.76
C PRO A 93 -0.97 -27.58 6.65
N GLU A 94 -1.57 -27.27 7.80
CA GLU A 94 -2.72 -26.36 7.85
C GLU A 94 -2.44 -25.03 7.15
N ILE A 95 -1.25 -24.47 7.42
CA ILE A 95 -0.82 -23.16 6.96
C ILE A 95 0.53 -23.26 6.26
N LEU A 96 0.64 -22.55 5.14
CA LEU A 96 1.90 -22.23 4.49
C LEU A 96 2.00 -20.72 4.27
N TYR A 97 3.21 -20.26 3.96
CA TYR A 97 3.56 -18.88 3.78
C TYR A 97 4.15 -18.64 2.39
N HIS A 98 3.79 -17.51 1.79
CA HIS A 98 4.42 -17.00 0.58
C HIS A 98 5.11 -15.68 0.86
N GLY A 99 6.39 -15.61 0.56
CA GLY A 99 7.17 -14.37 0.63
C GLY A 99 7.09 -13.60 -0.67
N THR A 100 6.65 -12.34 -0.59
CA THR A 100 6.64 -11.39 -1.71
C THR A 100 7.19 -10.04 -1.24
N SER A 101 7.22 -9.04 -2.13
CA SER A 101 7.56 -7.66 -1.74
C SER A 101 6.35 -6.74 -1.80
N MET A 102 6.41 -5.62 -1.09
CA MET A 102 5.44 -4.52 -1.16
C MET A 102 5.26 -4.02 -2.61
N ASN A 103 6.32 -4.03 -3.41
CA ASN A 103 6.28 -3.70 -4.84
C ASN A 103 5.57 -4.76 -5.71
N ALA A 104 5.13 -5.87 -5.14
CA ALA A 104 4.42 -6.87 -5.90
C ALA A 104 3.07 -6.36 -6.37
N ASP A 105 2.73 -6.78 -7.58
CA ASP A 105 1.46 -6.50 -8.24
C ASP A 105 0.26 -6.79 -7.31
N VAL A 106 -0.60 -5.78 -7.13
CA VAL A 106 -1.81 -5.87 -6.30
C VAL A 106 -2.78 -6.93 -6.80
N SER A 107 -2.65 -7.41 -8.04
CA SER A 107 -3.43 -8.53 -8.57
C SER A 107 -3.38 -9.78 -7.70
N ILE A 108 -2.42 -9.92 -6.78
CA ILE A 108 -2.46 -10.97 -5.75
C ILE A 108 -3.72 -10.87 -4.88
N LEU A 109 -4.23 -9.65 -4.62
CA LEU A 109 -5.46 -9.39 -3.87
C LEU A 109 -6.72 -9.75 -4.66
N ASP A 110 -6.67 -9.67 -5.99
CA ASP A 110 -7.82 -9.93 -6.87
C ASP A 110 -7.84 -11.40 -7.34
N ASN A 111 -6.70 -11.88 -7.85
CA ASN A 111 -6.56 -13.14 -8.58
C ASN A 111 -5.85 -14.23 -7.76
N GLY A 112 -5.20 -13.88 -6.65
CA GLY A 112 -4.34 -14.79 -5.90
C GLY A 112 -2.93 -14.91 -6.47
N ILE A 113 -2.19 -15.94 -6.05
CA ILE A 113 -0.77 -16.11 -6.38
C ILE A 113 -0.62 -17.05 -7.57
N ILE A 114 0.04 -16.57 -8.62
CA ILE A 114 0.40 -17.33 -9.81
C ILE A 114 1.92 -17.56 -9.87
N PRO A 115 2.40 -18.60 -10.56
CA PRO A 115 3.82 -18.98 -10.53
C PRO A 115 4.74 -18.05 -11.36
N ARG A 116 4.15 -17.08 -12.08
CA ARG A 116 4.82 -16.14 -12.99
C ARG A 116 5.73 -16.88 -13.98
N SER A 117 7.06 -16.70 -13.88
CA SER A 117 8.03 -17.34 -14.77
C SER A 117 8.40 -18.77 -14.36
N ARG A 118 7.96 -19.24 -13.19
CA ARG A 118 8.19 -20.62 -12.72
C ARG A 118 7.02 -21.51 -13.11
N ASN A 119 7.22 -22.82 -12.99
CA ASN A 119 6.16 -23.82 -13.24
C ASN A 119 5.17 -23.97 -12.08
N TYR A 120 5.55 -23.55 -10.86
CA TYR A 120 4.79 -23.71 -9.62
C TYR A 120 5.02 -22.50 -8.70
N VAL A 121 4.03 -22.18 -7.88
CA VAL A 121 4.13 -21.24 -6.77
C VAL A 121 4.93 -21.90 -5.66
N HIS A 122 5.95 -21.20 -5.17
CA HIS A 122 6.75 -21.62 -4.02
C HIS A 122 6.15 -21.10 -2.73
N LEU A 123 5.93 -22.02 -1.80
CA LEU A 123 5.46 -21.78 -0.45
C LEU A 123 6.45 -22.40 0.55
N THR A 124 6.36 -21.99 1.80
CA THR A 124 7.15 -22.54 2.90
C THR A 124 6.31 -22.65 4.16
N ASN A 125 6.66 -23.54 5.07
CA ASN A 125 6.03 -23.63 6.40
C ASN A 125 6.74 -22.74 7.44
N ASP A 126 7.73 -21.95 7.01
CA ASP A 126 8.54 -21.05 7.84
C ASP A 126 8.32 -19.59 7.41
N ASN A 127 7.73 -18.78 8.30
CA ASN A 127 7.45 -17.37 8.03
C ASN A 127 8.73 -16.54 7.82
N ASP A 128 9.79 -16.82 8.58
CA ASP A 128 11.05 -16.06 8.46
C ASP A 128 11.73 -16.36 7.12
N ALA A 129 11.67 -17.62 6.68
CA ALA A 129 12.14 -18.00 5.35
C ALA A 129 11.31 -17.34 4.21
N ALA A 130 10.00 -17.14 4.43
CA ALA A 130 9.16 -16.38 3.52
C ALA A 130 9.59 -14.90 3.45
N LEU A 131 9.80 -14.26 4.60
CA LEU A 131 10.29 -12.88 4.67
C LEU A 131 11.64 -12.71 3.96
N GLU A 132 12.61 -13.59 4.21
CA GLU A 132 13.93 -13.56 3.53
C GLU A 132 13.78 -13.67 2.01
N THR A 133 12.81 -14.47 1.54
CA THR A 133 12.53 -14.63 0.11
C THR A 133 11.93 -13.37 -0.49
N GLY A 134 10.97 -12.75 0.21
CA GLY A 134 10.35 -11.48 -0.20
C GLY A 134 11.34 -10.31 -0.24
N ALA A 135 12.26 -10.26 0.73
CA ALA A 135 13.23 -9.18 0.91
C ALA A 135 14.17 -9.00 -0.30
N ARG A 136 14.35 -10.05 -1.12
CA ARG A 136 15.15 -9.99 -2.36
C ARG A 136 14.57 -9.06 -3.43
N HIS A 137 13.29 -8.70 -3.30
CA HIS A 137 12.54 -7.94 -4.29
C HIS A 137 12.02 -6.59 -3.75
N GLY A 138 12.47 -6.16 -2.58
CA GLY A 138 12.04 -4.92 -1.90
C GLY A 138 11.67 -5.15 -0.44
N ALA A 139 10.88 -4.24 0.14
CA ALA A 139 10.31 -4.41 1.47
C ALA A 139 9.44 -5.69 1.51
N PRO A 140 9.73 -6.67 2.40
CA PRO A 140 9.07 -7.97 2.39
C PRO A 140 7.63 -7.91 2.94
N VAL A 141 6.75 -8.71 2.33
CA VAL A 141 5.41 -9.04 2.82
C VAL A 141 5.27 -10.56 2.81
N THR A 142 4.74 -11.13 3.88
CA THR A 142 4.37 -12.54 3.94
C THR A 142 2.85 -12.70 3.81
N LEU A 143 2.43 -13.63 2.96
CA LEU A 143 1.04 -14.04 2.80
C LEU A 143 0.80 -15.37 3.52
N ARG A 144 -0.20 -15.43 4.39
CA ARG A 144 -0.63 -16.65 5.09
C ARG A 144 -1.66 -17.40 4.26
N ILE A 145 -1.39 -18.65 3.92
CA ILE A 145 -2.20 -19.48 3.01
C ILE A 145 -2.85 -20.63 3.78
N LYS A 146 -4.17 -20.82 3.61
CA LYS A 146 -4.94 -21.97 4.14
C LYS A 146 -4.68 -23.22 3.31
N ALA A 147 -3.47 -23.76 3.40
CA ALA A 147 -2.99 -24.83 2.52
C ALA A 147 -3.78 -26.14 2.67
N LEU A 148 -4.14 -26.55 3.89
CA LEU A 148 -4.94 -27.75 4.09
C LEU A 148 -6.37 -27.59 3.54
N GLU A 149 -6.96 -26.41 3.67
CA GLU A 149 -8.27 -26.12 3.08
C GLU A 149 -8.23 -26.16 1.55
N MET A 150 -7.17 -25.60 0.94
CA MET A 150 -6.90 -25.75 -0.49
C MET A 150 -6.77 -27.21 -0.90
N PHE A 151 -6.00 -28.00 -0.17
CA PHE A 151 -5.83 -29.42 -0.47
C PHE A 151 -7.16 -30.16 -0.43
N ASN A 152 -7.97 -29.92 0.61
CA ASN A 152 -9.32 -30.48 0.72
C ASN A 152 -10.27 -30.00 -0.38
N ALA A 153 -10.01 -28.83 -0.98
CA ALA A 153 -10.73 -28.31 -2.13
C ALA A 153 -10.23 -28.86 -3.49
N GLY A 154 -9.27 -29.79 -3.48
CA GLY A 154 -8.77 -30.49 -4.67
C GLY A 154 -7.50 -29.93 -5.31
N TYR A 155 -6.81 -28.97 -4.66
CA TYR A 155 -5.53 -28.47 -5.14
C TYR A 155 -4.38 -29.41 -4.78
N GLU A 156 -3.52 -29.72 -5.75
CA GLU A 156 -2.37 -30.60 -5.54
C GLU A 156 -1.17 -29.85 -4.97
N PHE A 157 -0.59 -30.38 -3.89
CA PHE A 157 0.62 -29.88 -3.27
C PHE A 157 1.75 -30.87 -3.41
N TYR A 158 2.97 -30.36 -3.53
CA TYR A 158 4.19 -31.17 -3.59
C TYR A 158 5.21 -30.62 -2.61
N ASN A 159 5.98 -31.51 -1.99
CA ASN A 159 7.05 -31.15 -1.04
C ASN A 159 8.37 -31.76 -1.52
N PRO A 160 9.04 -31.12 -2.51
CA PRO A 160 10.26 -31.65 -3.11
C PRO A 160 11.46 -31.65 -2.16
N ALA A 161 11.47 -30.76 -1.17
CA ALA A 161 12.60 -30.59 -0.26
C ALA A 161 12.10 -30.01 1.07
N LYS A 162 12.82 -30.28 2.16
CA LYS A 162 12.44 -29.82 3.50
C LYS A 162 12.18 -28.30 3.51
N GLY A 163 10.97 -27.93 3.91
CA GLY A 163 10.54 -26.54 4.03
C GLY A 163 10.13 -25.86 2.72
N ILE A 164 10.14 -26.58 1.59
CA ILE A 164 9.74 -26.09 0.27
C ILE A 164 8.46 -26.80 -0.16
N TRP A 165 7.42 -26.03 -0.44
CA TRP A 165 6.13 -26.51 -0.90
C TRP A 165 5.81 -25.90 -2.25
N LEU A 166 5.22 -26.69 -3.14
CA LEU A 166 4.85 -26.30 -4.49
C LEU A 166 3.35 -26.52 -4.72
N VAL A 167 2.72 -25.55 -5.38
CA VAL A 167 1.33 -25.64 -5.84
C VAL A 167 1.21 -24.95 -7.19
N LYS A 168 0.23 -25.31 -8.04
CA LYS A 168 0.06 -24.67 -9.35
C LYS A 168 -0.27 -23.19 -9.24
N GLU A 169 -1.17 -22.84 -8.34
CA GLU A 169 -1.62 -21.49 -8.04
C GLU A 169 -2.23 -21.45 -6.64
N VAL A 170 -2.38 -20.26 -6.07
CA VAL A 170 -3.09 -20.03 -4.80
C VAL A 170 -4.23 -19.06 -5.06
N PRO A 171 -5.49 -19.52 -5.16
CA PRO A 171 -6.63 -18.63 -5.32
C PRO A 171 -6.79 -17.66 -4.15
N ARG A 172 -7.26 -16.43 -4.43
CA ARG A 172 -7.44 -15.36 -3.42
C ARG A 172 -8.19 -15.80 -2.17
N LYS A 173 -9.25 -16.60 -2.32
CA LYS A 173 -10.10 -17.07 -1.21
C LYS A 173 -9.35 -17.87 -0.13
N PHE A 174 -8.17 -18.39 -0.46
CA PHE A 174 -7.33 -19.16 0.47
C PHE A 174 -6.16 -18.35 1.05
N ILE A 175 -6.02 -17.08 0.65
CA ILE A 175 -5.11 -16.13 1.30
C ILE A 175 -5.86 -15.57 2.53
N ASP A 176 -5.41 -15.95 3.71
CA ASP A 176 -6.07 -15.64 4.97
C ASP A 176 -5.70 -14.26 5.51
N SER A 177 -4.39 -13.99 5.60
CA SER A 177 -3.88 -12.75 6.17
C SER A 177 -2.55 -12.36 5.55
N TYR A 178 -2.16 -11.11 5.78
CA TYR A 178 -0.91 -10.52 5.31
C TYR A 178 -0.12 -10.08 6.54
N TYR A 179 1.19 -10.27 6.51
CA TYR A 179 2.11 -9.78 7.52
C TYR A 179 3.21 -8.99 6.84
N TYR A 180 3.44 -7.76 7.28
CA TYR A 180 4.60 -6.97 6.89
C TYR A 180 5.26 -6.43 8.17
N PRO A 181 6.59 -6.53 8.30
CA PRO A 181 7.26 -5.94 9.45
C PRO A 181 7.11 -4.41 9.39
N SER A 182 6.69 -3.78 10.49
CA SER A 182 6.53 -2.31 10.58
C SER A 182 7.77 -1.56 10.10
N ASP A 183 8.95 -2.10 10.38
CA ASP A 183 10.25 -1.51 10.08
C ASP A 183 10.64 -1.64 8.59
N SER A 184 9.86 -2.42 7.81
CA SER A 184 10.07 -2.62 6.36
C SER A 184 9.53 -1.47 5.52
N LEU A 185 8.63 -0.66 6.08
CA LEU A 185 8.37 0.69 5.58
C LEU A 185 9.58 1.54 6.02
N GLY A 186 10.68 1.47 5.26
CA GLY A 186 11.94 2.09 5.67
C GLY A 186 11.79 3.59 5.98
N GLU A 187 12.81 4.23 6.55
CA GLU A 187 12.80 5.69 6.81
C GLU A 187 12.48 6.54 5.57
N LYS A 188 12.59 5.98 4.35
CA LYS A 188 12.10 6.61 3.11
C LYS A 188 10.57 6.73 2.99
N SER A 189 9.78 5.93 3.71
CA SER A 189 8.32 6.12 3.86
C SER A 189 7.95 7.39 4.62
N LEU A 190 8.87 7.97 5.42
CA LEU A 190 8.63 9.26 6.07
C LEU A 190 8.67 10.46 5.11
N ASN A 191 9.15 10.27 3.88
CA ASN A 191 9.10 11.31 2.84
C ASN A 191 7.88 11.19 1.92
N HIS A 192 7.09 10.13 2.01
CA HIS A 192 5.78 10.11 1.38
C HIS A 192 4.82 10.93 2.24
N LYS A 193 4.26 11.96 1.62
CA LYS A 193 3.24 12.78 2.26
C LYS A 193 2.04 11.89 2.56
N LEU A 194 1.65 11.83 3.84
CA LEU A 194 0.58 10.96 4.36
C LEU A 194 -0.76 11.19 3.65
N ILE A 195 -0.94 12.37 3.08
CA ILE A 195 -2.17 12.77 2.41
C ILE A 195 -1.88 12.95 0.93
N LYS A 196 -2.62 12.27 0.05
CA LYS A 196 -2.63 12.52 -1.39
C LYS A 196 -3.87 13.30 -1.75
N VAL A 197 -3.69 14.53 -2.21
CA VAL A 197 -4.78 15.40 -2.66
C VAL A 197 -4.86 15.35 -4.18
N VAL A 198 -5.97 14.84 -4.71
CA VAL A 198 -6.21 14.74 -6.16
C VAL A 198 -7.28 15.75 -6.54
N CYS A 199 -6.92 16.72 -7.39
CA CYS A 199 -7.82 17.79 -7.82
C CYS A 199 -8.02 17.78 -9.34
N ASP A 200 -9.19 18.22 -9.80
CA ASP A 200 -9.51 18.41 -11.23
C ASP A 200 -9.30 19.86 -11.73
N SER A 201 -9.02 20.80 -10.82
CA SER A 201 -8.88 22.23 -11.08
C SER A 201 -7.46 22.74 -10.79
N ASP A 202 -6.83 23.33 -11.80
CA ASP A 202 -5.50 23.96 -11.69
C ASP A 202 -5.49 25.15 -10.73
N ASP A 203 -6.61 25.86 -10.59
CA ASP A 203 -6.74 26.99 -9.67
C ASP A 203 -6.66 26.51 -8.22
N VAL A 204 -7.41 25.45 -7.87
CA VAL A 204 -7.35 24.81 -6.54
C VAL A 204 -5.94 24.30 -6.25
N ILE A 205 -5.32 23.62 -7.22
CA ILE A 205 -3.95 23.11 -7.07
C ILE A 205 -2.96 24.25 -6.83
N SER A 206 -3.10 25.36 -7.55
CA SER A 206 -2.22 26.52 -7.43
C SER A 206 -2.34 27.20 -6.08
N GLU A 207 -3.55 27.31 -5.53
CA GLU A 207 -3.80 27.84 -4.19
C GLU A 207 -3.18 26.93 -3.12
N LEU A 208 -3.48 25.64 -3.15
CA LEU A 208 -2.95 24.67 -2.17
C LEU A 208 -1.42 24.58 -2.20
N LYS A 209 -0.79 24.70 -3.38
CA LYS A 209 0.67 24.67 -3.51
C LYS A 209 1.34 25.95 -2.99
N ARG A 210 0.65 27.09 -3.00
CA ARG A 210 1.13 28.36 -2.41
C ARG A 210 0.98 28.39 -0.90
N ASP A 211 0.09 27.57 -0.35
CA ASP A 211 -0.12 27.48 1.08
C ASP A 211 1.08 26.79 1.76
N ASN A 212 1.77 27.53 2.63
CA ASN A 212 2.98 27.06 3.29
C ASN A 212 2.71 25.99 4.36
N THR A 213 1.45 25.78 4.74
CA THR A 213 1.04 24.84 5.78
C THR A 213 0.53 23.53 5.18
N VAL A 214 -0.28 23.58 4.12
CA VAL A 214 -0.83 22.41 3.43
C VAL A 214 0.14 21.80 2.42
N SER A 215 0.83 22.63 1.62
CA SER A 215 1.73 22.15 0.57
C SER A 215 2.79 21.15 1.09
N PRO A 216 3.40 21.33 2.28
CA PRO A 216 4.32 20.34 2.85
C PRO A 216 3.66 19.04 3.33
N LEU A 217 2.38 19.08 3.73
CA LEU A 217 1.63 17.93 4.28
C LEU A 217 1.09 16.98 3.21
N CYS A 218 0.84 17.50 2.00
CA CYS A 218 0.05 16.81 0.98
C CYS A 218 0.79 16.62 -0.35
N ASP A 219 0.71 15.42 -0.93
CA ASP A 219 1.07 15.20 -2.32
C ASP A 219 -0.09 15.67 -3.20
N ILE A 220 0.06 16.85 -3.81
CA ILE A 220 -1.01 17.53 -4.56
C ILE A 220 -0.80 17.26 -6.05
N VAL A 221 -1.71 16.48 -6.62
CA VAL A 221 -1.66 16.03 -8.02
C VAL A 221 -2.93 16.40 -8.76
N HIS A 222 -2.79 16.61 -10.07
CA HIS A 222 -3.93 16.81 -10.95
C HIS A 222 -4.53 15.45 -11.35
N LEU A 223 -5.86 15.34 -11.41
CA LEU A 223 -6.60 14.12 -11.74
C LEU A 223 -6.13 13.50 -13.07
N LYS A 224 -5.98 14.33 -14.12
CA LYS A 224 -5.44 13.92 -15.44
C LYS A 224 -4.02 13.32 -15.40
N ASP A 225 -3.21 13.69 -14.43
CA ASP A 225 -1.80 13.28 -14.33
C ASP A 225 -1.62 12.08 -13.38
N THR A 226 -2.69 11.59 -12.76
CA THR A 226 -2.61 10.53 -11.76
C THR A 226 -3.60 9.40 -12.06
N SER A 227 -3.14 8.17 -11.98
CA SER A 227 -4.02 7.01 -11.86
C SER A 227 -4.44 6.90 -10.40
N LEU A 228 -5.74 6.76 -10.14
CA LEU A 228 -6.28 6.42 -8.81
C LEU A 228 -6.29 4.90 -8.58
N SER A 229 -5.63 4.14 -9.45
CA SER A 229 -5.54 2.70 -9.31
C SER A 229 -4.39 2.34 -8.38
N ILE A 230 -4.66 1.45 -7.42
CA ILE A 230 -3.61 0.75 -6.67
C ILE A 230 -3.02 -0.30 -7.61
N HIS A 231 -1.70 -0.32 -7.72
CA HIS A 231 -0.93 -1.22 -8.56
C HIS A 231 0.02 -2.11 -7.75
N THR A 232 0.41 -1.67 -6.55
CA THR A 232 1.32 -2.41 -5.68
C THR A 232 0.69 -2.73 -4.33
N LEU A 233 1.20 -3.76 -3.66
CA LEU A 233 0.86 -4.02 -2.25
C LEU A 233 1.33 -2.88 -1.34
N GLU A 234 2.37 -2.13 -1.71
CA GLU A 234 2.83 -0.95 -0.98
C GLU A 234 1.74 0.11 -0.94
N GLU A 235 1.15 0.44 -2.09
CA GLU A 235 0.03 1.38 -2.18
C GLU A 235 -1.20 0.87 -1.42
N TYR A 236 -1.46 -0.43 -1.47
CA TYR A 236 -2.54 -1.07 -0.71
C TYR A 236 -2.36 -0.98 0.81
N PHE A 237 -1.17 -1.29 1.31
CA PHE A 237 -0.84 -1.21 2.74
C PHE A 237 -0.40 0.18 3.17
N SER A 238 -0.28 1.12 2.24
CA SER A 238 0.04 2.50 2.57
C SER A 238 -1.07 3.03 3.45
N THR A 239 -0.70 3.66 4.56
CA THR A 239 -1.62 4.42 5.40
C THR A 239 -1.97 5.77 4.77
N GLN A 240 -1.85 5.86 3.43
CA GLN A 240 -2.02 7.11 2.72
C GLN A 240 -3.50 7.44 2.61
N ILE A 241 -3.85 8.63 3.08
CA ILE A 241 -5.21 9.14 3.03
C ILE A 241 -5.40 9.81 1.67
N TYR A 242 -6.42 9.40 0.94
CA TYR A 242 -6.76 10.02 -0.35
C TYR A 242 -7.84 11.06 -0.12
N ILE A 243 -7.55 12.31 -0.46
CA ILE A 243 -8.56 13.36 -0.55
C ILE A 243 -8.76 13.72 -2.02
N ILE A 244 -9.92 13.40 -2.56
CA ILE A 244 -10.25 13.61 -3.97
C ILE A 244 -11.22 14.79 -4.03
N ALA A 245 -10.81 15.90 -4.62
CA ALA A 245 -11.59 17.12 -4.72
C ALA A 245 -11.96 17.45 -6.17
N MET A 246 -13.26 17.52 -6.42
CA MET A 246 -13.85 17.81 -7.71
C MET A 246 -14.49 19.20 -7.66
N ALA A 247 -13.94 20.16 -8.38
CA ALA A 247 -14.43 21.53 -8.47
C ALA A 247 -15.39 21.76 -9.64
N GLY A 248 -15.44 20.85 -10.62
CA GLY A 248 -16.35 20.96 -11.76
C GLY A 248 -17.11 19.67 -12.09
N GLU A 249 -18.39 19.80 -12.44
CA GLU A 249 -19.30 18.70 -12.82
C GLU A 249 -18.86 17.89 -14.05
N ARG A 250 -17.88 18.36 -14.85
CA ARG A 250 -17.51 17.74 -16.14
C ARG A 250 -16.08 17.24 -16.26
N ASN A 251 -15.29 17.31 -15.20
CA ASN A 251 -13.90 16.85 -15.25
C ASN A 251 -13.71 15.41 -14.74
N CYS A 252 -14.70 14.85 -14.04
CA CYS A 252 -14.76 13.42 -13.72
C CYS A 252 -15.49 12.68 -14.85
N ASP A 253 -14.83 11.71 -15.47
CA ASP A 253 -15.49 10.81 -16.43
C ASP A 253 -15.78 9.43 -15.79
N ASP A 254 -16.51 8.57 -16.51
CA ASP A 254 -16.86 7.22 -16.05
C ASP A 254 -15.62 6.37 -15.67
N ASN A 255 -14.45 6.65 -16.27
CA ASN A 255 -13.23 5.94 -15.93
C ASN A 255 -12.69 6.39 -14.56
N HIS A 256 -12.69 7.68 -14.27
CA HIS A 256 -12.35 8.20 -12.94
C HIS A 256 -13.31 7.67 -11.87
N VAL A 257 -14.62 7.68 -12.13
CA VAL A 257 -15.62 7.12 -11.20
C VAL A 257 -15.34 5.66 -10.89
N ARG A 258 -15.05 4.84 -11.91
CA ARG A 258 -14.68 3.43 -11.72
C ARG A 258 -13.42 3.27 -10.87
N GLN A 259 -12.42 4.12 -11.07
CA GLN A 259 -11.20 4.07 -10.26
C GLN A 259 -11.46 4.45 -8.79
N ILE A 260 -12.27 5.48 -8.53
CA ILE A 260 -12.64 5.90 -7.16
C ILE A 260 -13.41 4.79 -6.44
N VAL A 261 -14.40 4.19 -7.11
CA VAL A 261 -15.17 3.06 -6.54
C VAL A 261 -14.25 1.89 -6.24
N LYS A 262 -13.35 1.54 -7.17
CA LYS A 262 -12.39 0.45 -6.96
C LYS A 262 -11.42 0.76 -5.82
N LEU A 263 -10.95 2.01 -5.70
CA LEU A 263 -10.09 2.43 -4.60
C LEU A 263 -10.78 2.23 -3.25
N LYS A 264 -12.10 2.51 -3.17
CA LYS A 264 -12.91 2.32 -1.96
C LYS A 264 -13.11 0.86 -1.57
N GLU A 265 -13.00 -0.09 -2.51
CA GLU A 265 -13.00 -1.52 -2.19
C GLU A 265 -11.73 -1.95 -1.44
N TYR A 266 -10.64 -1.18 -1.60
CA TYR A 266 -9.35 -1.50 -1.02
C TYR A 266 -9.05 -0.75 0.29
N THR A 267 -9.58 0.46 0.46
CA THR A 267 -9.36 1.29 1.65
C THR A 267 -10.57 2.14 2.01
N ASP A 268 -10.83 2.27 3.33
CA ASP A 268 -11.81 3.20 3.89
C ASP A 268 -11.26 4.63 4.02
N ASP A 269 -9.97 4.85 3.73
CA ASP A 269 -9.24 6.10 3.94
C ASP A 269 -9.35 7.05 2.74
N ILE A 270 -10.56 7.18 2.19
CA ILE A 270 -10.87 8.07 1.06
C ILE A 270 -11.88 9.11 1.50
N ILE A 271 -11.53 10.38 1.27
CA ILE A 271 -12.42 11.52 1.42
C ILE A 271 -12.70 12.10 0.04
N LEU A 272 -13.96 12.02 -0.40
CA LEU A 272 -14.40 12.63 -1.64
C LEU A 272 -15.09 13.97 -1.36
N ILE A 273 -14.69 15.02 -2.06
CA ILE A 273 -15.31 16.35 -2.03
C ILE A 273 -15.79 16.65 -3.46
N ALA A 274 -17.08 16.87 -3.66
CA ALA A 274 -17.66 17.08 -4.99
C ALA A 274 -18.98 17.88 -4.91
N PRO A 275 -19.39 18.60 -5.96
CA PRO A 275 -20.67 19.32 -5.97
C PRO A 275 -21.88 18.36 -5.94
N GLU A 276 -21.72 17.15 -6.46
CA GLU A 276 -22.78 16.14 -6.53
C GLU A 276 -22.27 14.77 -6.02
N ILE A 277 -23.21 13.84 -5.81
CA ILE A 277 -22.89 12.46 -5.42
C ILE A 277 -22.28 11.74 -6.62
N ILE A 278 -21.10 11.14 -6.43
CA ILE A 278 -20.40 10.38 -7.48
C ILE A 278 -20.54 8.88 -7.18
N GLY A 279 -21.43 8.21 -7.91
CA GLY A 279 -21.69 6.76 -7.73
C GLY A 279 -22.24 6.44 -6.34
N GLU A 280 -21.74 5.36 -5.71
CA GLU A 280 -22.10 4.96 -4.35
C GLU A 280 -21.10 5.48 -3.29
N VAL A 281 -20.19 6.37 -3.69
CA VAL A 281 -19.14 6.88 -2.80
C VAL A 281 -19.68 8.08 -2.03
N THR A 282 -19.73 7.96 -0.71
CA THR A 282 -20.04 9.08 0.19
C THR A 282 -19.11 10.25 -0.09
N SER A 283 -19.70 11.43 -0.36
CA SER A 283 -18.97 12.66 -0.65
C SER A 283 -19.40 13.79 0.29
N ILE A 284 -18.46 14.68 0.54
CA ILE A 284 -18.71 16.00 1.12
C ILE A 284 -19.13 16.92 -0.03
N GLN A 285 -20.32 17.51 0.09
CA GLN A 285 -20.82 18.44 -0.93
C GLN A 285 -20.14 19.81 -0.83
N ALA A 286 -19.53 20.25 -1.93
CA ALA A 286 -18.92 21.57 -2.05
C ALA A 286 -19.07 22.09 -3.48
N THR A 287 -19.58 23.32 -3.63
CA THR A 287 -20.02 23.87 -4.92
C THR A 287 -19.13 24.99 -5.45
N THR A 288 -18.30 25.58 -4.59
CA THR A 288 -17.39 26.66 -4.97
C THR A 288 -15.93 26.27 -4.70
N THR A 289 -15.01 26.85 -5.48
CA THR A 289 -13.56 26.71 -5.27
C THR A 289 -13.15 27.07 -3.85
N ASN A 290 -13.74 28.14 -3.28
CA ASN A 290 -13.45 28.58 -1.92
C ASN A 290 -13.91 27.57 -0.86
N GLU A 291 -15.08 26.97 -1.04
CA GLU A 291 -15.58 25.90 -0.15
C GLU A 291 -14.64 24.70 -0.20
N ILE A 292 -14.26 24.26 -1.40
CA ILE A 292 -13.35 23.13 -1.61
C ILE A 292 -11.99 23.41 -0.96
N HIS A 293 -11.41 24.60 -1.20
CA HIS A 293 -10.15 25.00 -0.59
C HIS A 293 -10.24 25.00 0.94
N SER A 294 -11.31 25.55 1.50
CA SER A 294 -11.51 25.60 2.96
C SER A 294 -11.61 24.19 3.55
N ILE A 295 -12.44 23.32 2.97
CA ILE A 295 -12.57 21.92 3.42
C ILE A 295 -11.23 21.20 3.33
N LEU A 296 -10.53 21.31 2.20
CA LEU A 296 -9.21 20.70 2.01
C LEU A 296 -8.21 21.18 3.05
N PHE A 297 -8.12 22.49 3.26
CA PHE A 297 -7.21 23.07 4.25
C PHE A 297 -7.45 22.52 5.66
N SER A 298 -8.71 22.50 6.12
CA SER A 298 -9.08 21.92 7.42
C SER A 298 -8.73 20.44 7.53
N LEU A 299 -9.09 19.64 6.53
CA LEU A 299 -8.83 18.21 6.55
C LEU A 299 -7.33 17.92 6.55
N CYS A 300 -6.55 18.63 5.74
CA CYS A 300 -5.11 18.47 5.68
C CYS A 300 -4.43 18.80 7.02
N LEU A 301 -4.89 19.85 7.72
CA LEU A 301 -4.40 20.17 9.06
C LEU A 301 -4.85 19.17 10.13
N LEU A 302 -6.10 18.69 10.05
CA LEU A 302 -6.65 17.72 10.99
C LEU A 302 -5.93 16.37 10.89
N LEU A 303 -5.62 15.95 9.67
CA LEU A 303 -5.01 14.66 9.33
C LEU A 303 -3.47 14.69 9.31
N GLY A 304 -2.87 15.87 9.11
CA GLY A 304 -1.43 16.07 9.06
C GLY A 304 -0.77 16.02 10.45
N TYR A 305 0.46 15.48 10.53
CA TYR A 305 1.35 15.26 11.72
C TYR A 305 0.72 14.69 13.01
N ASN A 306 -0.59 14.48 13.04
CA ASN A 306 -1.36 14.14 14.20
C ASN A 306 -1.52 12.62 14.28
N GLN A 307 -0.97 12.05 15.35
CA GLN A 307 -1.61 11.00 16.13
C GLN A 307 -2.64 11.72 17.02
N PRO A 308 -3.90 11.88 16.59
CA PRO A 308 -4.91 12.53 17.41
C PRO A 308 -4.95 11.83 18.77
N MET A 309 -4.74 12.58 19.86
CA MET A 309 -4.72 12.03 21.22
C MET A 309 -6.04 11.33 21.63
N ARG A 310 -7.10 11.40 20.81
CA ARG A 310 -8.42 10.81 21.12
C ARG A 310 -9.29 10.29 19.95
N LEU A 311 -8.98 10.55 18.67
CA LEU A 311 -9.90 10.24 17.54
C LEU A 311 -9.16 9.68 16.33
N GLY A 312 -9.23 8.38 16.07
CA GLY A 312 -8.59 7.78 14.89
C GLY A 312 -9.18 8.28 13.56
N LEU A 313 -8.51 8.01 12.45
CA LEU A 313 -8.99 8.35 11.10
C LEU A 313 -10.41 7.83 10.85
N LYS A 314 -10.71 6.61 11.34
CA LYS A 314 -12.05 6.01 11.33
C LYS A 314 -13.10 6.84 12.08
N ASP A 315 -12.74 7.51 13.16
CA ASP A 315 -13.65 8.35 13.93
C ASP A 315 -13.93 9.66 13.18
N ILE A 316 -12.90 10.22 12.53
CA ILE A 316 -13.01 11.40 11.66
C ILE A 316 -13.87 11.09 10.44
N THR A 317 -13.61 9.98 9.75
CA THR A 317 -14.40 9.56 8.59
C THR A 317 -15.84 9.22 9.00
N THR A 318 -16.05 8.51 10.11
CA THR A 318 -17.41 8.25 10.63
C THR A 318 -18.15 9.56 10.91
N PHE A 319 -17.49 10.56 11.50
CA PHE A 319 -18.10 11.87 11.74
C PHE A 319 -18.44 12.58 10.42
N LEU A 320 -17.50 12.66 9.49
CA LEU A 320 -17.66 13.37 8.21
C LEU A 320 -18.66 12.68 7.26
N PHE A 321 -18.82 11.36 7.38
CA PHE A 321 -19.57 10.53 6.42
C PHE A 321 -20.79 9.84 7.03
N ALA A 322 -21.18 10.15 8.27
CA ALA A 322 -22.29 9.49 8.98
C ALA A 322 -23.61 9.48 8.18
N THR A 323 -23.82 10.46 7.31
CA THR A 323 -24.87 10.50 6.27
C THR A 323 -24.38 11.43 5.16
N ASN A 324 -24.70 11.18 3.88
CA ASN A 324 -24.48 12.10 2.73
C ASN A 324 -24.95 13.53 3.08
N GLY A 325 -24.08 14.33 3.69
CA GLY A 325 -24.42 15.59 4.31
C GLY A 325 -23.45 16.64 3.84
N GLU A 326 -23.98 17.81 3.54
CA GLU A 326 -23.16 18.99 3.24
C GLU A 326 -22.24 19.26 4.43
N LEU A 327 -20.97 19.54 4.16
CA LEU A 327 -20.05 20.01 5.19
C LEU A 327 -19.79 21.49 4.95
N LYS A 328 -20.08 22.33 5.94
CA LYS A 328 -19.70 23.74 5.92
C LYS A 328 -18.52 23.98 6.83
N VAL A 329 -17.56 24.75 6.36
CA VAL A 329 -16.31 24.97 7.06
C VAL A 329 -16.11 26.47 7.27
N VAL A 330 -16.14 26.90 8.53
CA VAL A 330 -15.84 28.27 8.92
C VAL A 330 -14.46 28.29 9.57
N GLN A 331 -13.56 29.12 9.04
CA GLN A 331 -12.16 29.14 9.46
C GLN A 331 -11.72 30.52 9.95
N ALA A 332 -10.72 30.51 10.82
CA ALA A 332 -9.92 31.68 11.15
C ALA A 332 -8.47 31.27 11.41
N ALA A 333 -7.54 32.07 10.93
CA ALA A 333 -6.14 32.04 11.36
C ALA A 333 -5.94 33.22 12.32
N LEU A 334 -5.62 32.90 13.57
CA LEU A 334 -5.37 33.87 14.61
C LEU A 334 -3.86 33.99 14.84
N ASP A 335 -3.42 35.17 15.24
CA ASP A 335 -2.13 35.37 15.88
C ASP A 335 -2.10 34.71 17.28
N THR A 336 -1.07 34.99 18.09
CA THR A 336 -0.89 34.31 19.39
C THR A 336 -2.01 34.60 20.40
N ASP A 337 -2.81 35.63 20.16
CA ASP A 337 -3.97 35.98 20.98
C ASP A 337 -5.20 35.19 20.48
N PHE A 338 -5.79 34.37 21.35
CA PHE A 338 -6.94 33.51 21.02
C PHE A 338 -8.27 34.31 20.91
N ASP A 339 -8.29 35.39 20.11
CA ASP A 339 -9.49 36.19 19.86
C ASP A 339 -10.36 35.56 18.78
N THR A 340 -11.44 34.92 19.21
CA THR A 340 -12.39 34.23 18.32
C THR A 340 -13.58 35.11 17.88
N THR A 341 -13.55 36.42 18.18
CA THR A 341 -14.66 37.33 17.88
C THR A 341 -14.99 37.38 16.38
N GLY A 342 -13.96 37.47 15.54
CA GLY A 342 -14.10 37.44 14.08
C GLY A 342 -14.68 36.12 13.57
N LEU A 343 -14.18 34.99 14.09
CA LEU A 343 -14.66 33.65 13.77
C LEU A 343 -16.15 33.49 14.12
N CYS A 344 -16.55 33.93 15.32
CA CYS A 344 -17.94 33.92 15.77
C CYS A 344 -18.84 34.83 14.91
N GLY A 345 -18.31 35.95 14.42
CA GLY A 345 -18.99 36.83 13.47
C GLY A 345 -19.26 36.14 12.14
N ASN A 346 -18.25 35.49 11.57
CA ASN A 346 -18.36 34.74 10.32
C ASN A 346 -19.35 33.58 10.45
N LEU A 347 -19.28 32.83 11.56
CA LEU A 347 -20.22 31.75 11.86
C LEU A 347 -21.66 32.26 11.91
N LYS A 348 -21.91 33.41 12.57
CA LYS A 348 -23.26 34.00 12.62
C LYS A 348 -23.79 34.40 11.24
N THR A 349 -22.93 34.83 10.33
CA THR A 349 -23.32 35.15 8.95
C THR A 349 -23.71 33.88 8.22
N GLU A 350 -22.88 32.84 8.30
CA GLU A 350 -23.14 31.54 7.66
C GLU A 350 -24.47 30.92 8.15
N LEU A 351 -24.74 31.00 9.47
CA LEU A 351 -25.98 30.50 10.06
C LEU A 351 -27.23 31.33 9.71
N LYS A 352 -27.09 32.59 9.27
CA LYS A 352 -28.23 33.46 8.93
C LYS A 352 -28.70 33.28 7.50
N ASP A 353 -27.78 32.93 6.59
CA ASP A 353 -28.05 32.88 5.16
C ASP A 353 -28.80 31.60 4.73
N ARG A 354 -29.06 30.65 5.64
CA ARG A 354 -29.68 29.35 5.33
C ARG A 354 -30.77 28.90 6.31
N HIS A 355 -31.80 28.20 5.78
CA HIS A 355 -32.84 27.51 6.55
C HIS A 355 -32.42 26.05 6.89
N GLU A 356 -31.15 25.82 7.19
CA GLU A 356 -30.59 24.47 7.38
C GLU A 356 -30.51 24.09 8.86
N SER A 357 -30.68 22.79 9.15
CA SER A 357 -30.51 22.24 10.50
C SER A 357 -29.23 21.41 10.56
N PHE A 358 -28.22 21.89 11.29
CA PHE A 358 -26.98 21.16 11.55
C PHE A 358 -27.20 20.09 12.62
N LYS A 359 -26.73 18.87 12.36
CA LYS A 359 -26.85 17.73 13.27
C LYS A 359 -25.64 17.65 14.21
N SER A 360 -24.45 17.95 13.69
CA SER A 360 -23.22 17.87 14.44
C SER A 360 -22.21 18.93 13.99
N CYS A 361 -21.21 19.17 14.85
CA CYS A 361 -20.14 20.12 14.62
C CYS A 361 -18.82 19.55 15.13
N MET A 362 -17.75 19.76 14.39
CA MET A 362 -16.39 19.51 14.83
C MET A 362 -15.65 20.84 14.95
N ILE A 363 -15.15 21.13 16.14
CA ILE A 363 -14.25 22.24 16.38
C ILE A 363 -12.83 21.67 16.33
N HIS A 364 -12.06 22.13 15.36
CA HIS A 364 -10.68 21.75 15.17
C HIS A 364 -9.78 22.95 15.45
N VAL A 365 -8.80 22.77 16.34
CA VAL A 365 -7.83 23.81 16.69
C VAL A 365 -6.42 23.31 16.43
N SER A 366 -5.74 23.89 15.44
CA SER A 366 -4.34 23.59 15.11
C SER A 366 -3.41 24.64 15.74
N LEU A 367 -2.42 24.17 16.50
CA LEU A 367 -1.54 25.01 17.33
C LEU A 367 -0.09 24.98 16.85
N PRO A 368 0.66 26.09 16.93
CA PRO A 368 2.10 26.08 16.67
C PRO A 368 2.85 25.10 17.59
N GLY A 369 3.94 24.52 17.10
CA GLY A 369 4.76 23.58 17.88
C GLY A 369 5.16 24.15 19.25
N GLY A 370 4.94 23.36 20.32
CA GLY A 370 5.27 23.74 21.69
C GLY A 370 4.34 24.77 22.35
N HIS A 371 3.30 25.24 21.64
CA HIS A 371 2.28 26.11 22.22
C HIS A 371 1.18 25.28 22.90
N GLN A 372 0.70 25.75 24.05
CA GLN A 372 -0.51 25.24 24.69
C GLN A 372 -1.55 26.35 24.73
N VAL A 373 -2.74 26.07 24.23
CA VAL A 373 -3.89 26.95 24.43
C VAL A 373 -4.57 26.56 25.74
N ASP A 374 -4.95 27.57 26.51
CA ASP A 374 -5.77 27.39 27.70
C ASP A 374 -7.11 26.75 27.31
N MET A 375 -7.38 25.56 27.85
CA MET A 375 -8.62 24.82 27.61
C MET A 375 -9.88 25.65 27.90
N ARG A 376 -9.80 26.65 28.79
CA ARG A 376 -10.92 27.56 29.06
C ARG A 376 -11.36 28.34 27.81
N HIS A 377 -10.44 28.73 26.94
CA HIS A 377 -10.80 29.44 25.71
C HIS A 377 -11.49 28.52 24.70
N ILE A 378 -11.04 27.26 24.61
CA ILE A 378 -11.64 26.26 23.73
C ILE A 378 -13.04 25.88 24.21
N MET A 379 -13.22 25.70 25.53
CA MET A 379 -14.53 25.45 26.13
C MET A 379 -15.48 26.63 25.92
N LEU A 380 -15.00 27.87 26.05
CA LEU A 380 -15.82 29.06 25.80
C LEU A 380 -16.28 29.14 24.33
N LEU A 381 -15.41 28.78 23.38
CA LEU A 381 -15.77 28.70 21.97
C LEU A 381 -16.84 27.62 21.74
N GLU A 382 -16.69 26.43 22.34
CA GLU A 382 -17.69 25.36 22.28
C GLU A 382 -19.05 25.82 22.83
N ASP A 383 -19.07 26.42 24.02
CA ASP A 383 -20.29 26.94 24.64
C ASP A 383 -20.96 28.01 23.78
N THR A 384 -20.15 28.87 23.15
CA THR A 384 -20.64 29.91 22.24
C THR A 384 -21.34 29.27 21.03
N ILE A 385 -20.73 28.25 20.41
CA ILE A 385 -21.31 27.54 19.25
C ILE A 385 -22.59 26.79 19.64
N ARG A 386 -22.60 26.10 20.78
CA ARG A 386 -23.80 25.43 21.33
C ARG A 386 -24.93 26.43 21.63
N GLY A 387 -24.58 27.65 22.03
CA GLY A 387 -25.53 28.75 22.20
C GLY A 387 -26.09 29.28 20.87
N MET A 388 -25.31 29.26 19.80
CA MET A 388 -25.76 29.64 18.46
C MET A 388 -26.62 28.55 17.80
N ILE A 389 -26.32 27.27 18.04
CA ILE A 389 -27.02 26.11 17.46
C ILE A 389 -27.46 25.16 18.59
N PRO A 390 -28.62 25.42 19.22
CA PRO A 390 -29.09 24.62 20.34
C PRO A 390 -29.28 23.14 19.97
N GLY A 391 -28.73 22.23 20.78
CA GLY A 391 -28.86 20.78 20.60
C GLY A 391 -27.83 20.13 19.67
N ILE A 392 -26.90 20.91 19.10
CA ILE A 392 -25.85 20.37 18.23
C ILE A 392 -24.91 19.41 18.98
N GLN A 393 -24.57 18.29 18.36
CA GLN A 393 -23.52 17.41 18.86
C GLN A 393 -22.15 17.98 18.48
N CYS A 394 -21.43 18.53 19.45
CA CYS A 394 -20.11 19.11 19.20
C CYS A 394 -18.99 18.13 19.59
N CYS A 395 -18.02 17.96 18.71
CA CYS A 395 -16.77 17.24 18.92
C CYS A 395 -15.60 18.22 18.88
N LEU A 396 -14.61 18.04 19.75
CA LEU A 396 -13.41 18.88 19.80
C LEU A 396 -12.18 18.05 19.44
N CYS A 397 -11.35 18.58 18.55
CA CYS A 397 -10.06 18.02 18.19
C CYS A 397 -8.97 19.10 18.14
N THR A 398 -7.74 18.70 18.42
CA THR A 398 -6.57 19.59 18.39
C THR A 398 -5.45 18.97 17.56
N SER A 399 -4.72 19.79 16.82
CA SER A 399 -3.52 19.38 16.06
C SER A 399 -2.33 20.28 16.32
N VAL A 400 -1.16 19.83 15.87
CA VAL A 400 0.07 20.62 15.89
C VAL A 400 0.41 21.04 14.46
N ASN A 401 0.71 22.33 14.26
CA ASN A 401 1.10 22.88 12.99
C ASN A 401 2.48 22.37 12.53
N MET A 402 2.76 22.58 11.25
CA MET A 402 4.10 22.40 10.69
C MET A 402 5.13 23.36 11.30
N SER A 403 6.39 22.91 11.31
CA SER A 403 7.52 23.73 11.75
C SER A 403 7.59 25.03 10.94
N GLY A 404 7.53 26.17 11.62
CA GLY A 404 7.58 27.50 11.02
C GLY A 404 6.23 28.25 10.97
N ASP A 405 5.11 27.55 11.10
CA ASP A 405 3.79 28.18 11.21
C ASP A 405 3.52 28.63 12.66
N ARG A 406 3.25 29.93 12.84
CA ARG A 406 3.07 30.58 14.14
C ARG A 406 1.62 30.96 14.45
N ASN A 407 0.69 30.69 13.54
CA ASN A 407 -0.71 31.05 13.71
C ASN A 407 -1.49 29.95 14.42
N ILE A 408 -2.54 30.31 15.14
CA ILE A 408 -3.53 29.37 15.65
C ILE A 408 -4.62 29.24 14.58
N HIS A 409 -4.78 28.05 13.99
CA HIS A 409 -5.84 27.82 13.01
C HIS A 409 -7.04 27.19 13.71
N ILE A 410 -8.20 27.79 13.53
CA ILE A 410 -9.46 27.25 14.05
C ILE A 410 -10.36 26.96 12.86
N SER A 411 -10.84 25.72 12.79
CA SER A 411 -11.83 25.27 11.81
C SER A 411 -13.07 24.75 12.51
N ILE A 412 -14.24 25.23 12.12
CA ILE A 412 -15.54 24.73 12.56
C ILE A 412 -16.16 24.01 11.38
N LEU A 413 -16.23 22.68 11.45
CA LEU A 413 -16.83 21.83 10.42
C LEU A 413 -18.25 21.47 10.87
N LEU A 414 -19.25 22.02 10.19
CA LEU A 414 -20.68 21.84 10.45
C LEU A 414 -21.24 20.78 9.50
N HIS A 415 -21.95 19.79 10.03
CA HIS A 415 -22.63 18.72 9.31
C HIS A 415 -24.14 18.75 9.51
#